data_AF-A0A1W9S8A1-F1
#
_entry.id   AF-A0A1W9S8A1-F1
#
_cell.length_a   1.000
_cell.length_b   1.000
_cell.length_c   1.000
_cell.angle_alpha   90.00
_cell.angle_beta   90.00
_cell.angle_gamma   90.00
#
_symmetry.space_group_name_H-M   'P 1'
#
loop_
_entity.id
_entity.type
_entity.pdbx_description
1 polymer ?
#
loop_
_entity_poly.entity_id
_entity_poly.type
_entity_poly.pdbx_seq_one_letter_code
_entity_poly.pdbx_strand_id
1 'polypeptide(L)'
;MCKVMKSEEQYDLYLDEIEALIELESEQGSKEQEKLELLTLLIKDYEERHYKFEYPDPIEAIKFRMEQQGLKQKDLVQYIGSKLIKHYTL
;
A
#
# COMPACT_ATOMS: atom_id res chain seq x y z
N MET A 1 -20.73 16.43 -12.29
CA MET A 1 -21.23 15.65 -11.14
C MET A 1 -20.20 14.58 -10.82
N CYS A 2 -19.63 14.58 -9.61
CA CYS A 2 -18.82 13.45 -9.15
C CYS A 2 -19.70 12.20 -9.07
N LYS A 3 -19.21 11.10 -9.63
CA LYS A 3 -19.87 9.79 -9.60
C LYS A 3 -18.99 8.85 -8.78
N VAL A 4 -19.61 7.84 -8.19
CA VAL A 4 -18.87 6.74 -7.54
C VAL A 4 -17.92 6.11 -8.55
N MET A 5 -16.65 5.96 -8.18
CA MET A 5 -15.61 5.31 -8.99
C MET A 5 -15.87 3.80 -9.05
N LYS A 6 -15.88 3.24 -10.27
CA LYS A 6 -16.22 1.82 -10.52
C LYS A 6 -15.31 1.14 -11.53
N SER A 7 -14.45 1.88 -12.22
CA SER A 7 -13.52 1.34 -13.21
C SER A 7 -12.14 1.97 -13.07
N GLU A 8 -11.14 1.26 -13.58
CA GLU A 8 -9.75 1.70 -13.64
C GLU A 8 -9.60 2.97 -14.49
N GLU A 9 -10.34 3.09 -15.60
CA GLU A 9 -10.36 4.31 -16.41
C GLU A 9 -10.79 5.56 -15.61
N GLN A 10 -11.71 5.41 -14.65
CA GLN A 10 -12.12 6.51 -13.79
C GLN A 10 -11.09 6.81 -12.69
N TYR A 11 -10.36 5.79 -12.26
CA TYR A 11 -9.26 5.93 -11.31
C TYR A 11 -8.13 6.75 -11.95
N ASP A 12 -7.69 6.39 -13.15
CA ASP A 12 -6.63 7.10 -13.88
C ASP A 12 -7.04 8.56 -14.18
N LEU A 13 -8.28 8.76 -14.67
CA LEU A 13 -8.80 10.11 -14.92
C LEU A 13 -8.78 10.97 -13.65
N TYR A 14 -9.18 10.41 -12.51
CA TYR A 14 -9.23 11.17 -11.26
C TYR A 14 -7.83 11.42 -10.69
N LEU A 15 -6.86 10.55 -10.94
CA LEU A 15 -5.46 10.81 -10.63
C LEU A 15 -4.93 12.02 -11.42
N ASP A 16 -5.16 12.05 -12.73
CA ASP A 16 -4.75 13.18 -13.58
C ASP A 16 -5.43 14.49 -13.12
N GLU A 17 -6.72 14.43 -12.76
CA GLU A 17 -7.45 15.59 -12.23
C GLU A 17 -6.89 16.08 -10.89
N ILE A 18 -6.50 15.16 -10.00
CA ILE A 18 -5.85 15.52 -8.73
C ILE A 18 -4.50 16.20 -8.97
N GLU A 19 -3.68 15.65 -9.87
CA GLU A 19 -2.38 16.22 -10.21
C GLU A 19 -2.53 17.67 -10.70
N ALA A 20 -3.44 17.90 -11.64
CA ALA A 20 -3.74 19.25 -12.13
C ALA A 20 -4.26 20.20 -11.03
N LEU A 21 -5.07 19.71 -10.08
CA LEU A 21 -5.58 20.52 -8.97
C LEU A 21 -4.50 20.90 -7.94
N ILE A 22 -3.51 20.02 -7.75
CA ILE A 22 -2.34 20.27 -6.90
C ILE A 22 -1.45 21.33 -7.54
N GLU A 23 -1.20 21.22 -8.85
CA GLU A 23 -0.40 22.21 -9.60
C GLU A 23 -1.03 23.61 -9.61
N LEU A 24 -2.36 23.69 -9.52
CA LEU A 24 -3.09 24.96 -9.50
C LEU A 24 -2.89 25.76 -8.20
N GLU A 25 -2.31 25.17 -7.15
CA GLU A 25 -2.14 25.78 -5.82
C GLU A 25 -3.46 26.40 -5.29
N SER A 26 -4.50 25.58 -5.24
CA SER A 26 -5.85 26.02 -4.87
C SER A 26 -5.91 26.63 -3.46
N GLU A 27 -6.61 27.76 -3.31
CA GLU A 27 -6.80 28.40 -2.00
C GLU A 27 -7.65 27.54 -1.06
N GLN A 28 -7.41 27.63 0.25
CA GLN A 28 -8.22 26.94 1.24
C GLN A 28 -9.69 27.40 1.18
N GLY A 29 -10.61 26.44 1.14
CA GLY A 29 -12.04 26.72 1.02
C GLY A 29 -12.51 27.09 -0.39
N SER A 30 -11.63 27.01 -1.40
CA SER A 30 -12.02 27.09 -2.80
C SER A 30 -12.78 25.84 -3.26
N LYS A 31 -13.52 25.96 -4.37
CA LYS A 31 -14.24 24.81 -4.96
C LYS A 31 -13.28 23.75 -5.48
N GLU A 32 -12.11 24.18 -5.90
CA GLU A 32 -11.01 23.36 -6.38
C GLU A 32 -10.45 22.52 -5.24
N GLN A 33 -10.26 23.11 -4.05
CA GLN A 33 -9.87 22.40 -2.84
C GLN A 33 -10.94 21.39 -2.39
N GLU A 34 -12.22 21.79 -2.37
CA GLU A 34 -13.32 20.86 -2.06
C GLU A 34 -13.37 19.68 -3.06
N LYS A 35 -13.10 19.95 -4.34
CA LYS A 35 -13.03 18.92 -5.38
C LYS A 35 -11.83 17.99 -5.17
N LEU A 36 -10.66 18.53 -4.85
CA LEU A 36 -9.44 17.76 -4.55
C LEU A 36 -9.68 16.81 -3.38
N GLU A 37 -10.28 17.28 -2.29
CA GLU A 37 -10.63 16.48 -1.13
C GLU A 37 -11.59 15.34 -1.49
N LEU A 38 -12.62 15.63 -2.28
CA LEU A 38 -13.60 14.64 -2.72
C LEU A 38 -12.97 13.56 -3.62
N LEU A 39 -12.16 13.95 -4.62
CA LEU A 39 -11.49 13.02 -5.51
C LEU A 39 -10.52 12.11 -4.74
N THR A 40 -9.76 12.69 -3.80
CA THR A 40 -8.86 11.95 -2.91
C THR A 40 -9.60 10.88 -2.11
N LEU A 41 -10.78 11.22 -1.58
CA LEU A 41 -11.62 10.25 -0.84
C LEU A 41 -12.13 9.12 -1.74
N LEU A 42 -12.54 9.44 -2.97
CA LEU A 42 -13.03 8.44 -3.93
C LEU A 42 -11.94 7.47 -4.38
N ILE A 43 -10.73 7.98 -4.63
CA ILE A 43 -9.56 7.16 -4.96
C ILE A 43 -9.25 6.21 -3.82
N LYS A 44 -9.17 6.72 -2.58
CA LYS A 44 -8.90 5.88 -1.41
C LYS A 44 -9.93 4.75 -1.26
N ASP A 45 -11.22 5.06 -1.38
CA ASP A 45 -12.29 4.04 -1.31
C ASP A 45 -12.20 3.01 -2.45
N TYR A 46 -11.77 3.41 -3.64
CA TYR A 46 -11.51 2.48 -4.75
C TYR A 46 -10.30 1.59 -4.45
N GLU A 47 -9.19 2.16 -4.01
CA GLU A 47 -7.97 1.42 -3.67
C GLU A 47 -8.20 0.40 -2.57
N GLU A 48 -8.91 0.76 -1.49
CA GLU A 48 -9.21 -0.18 -0.39
C GLU A 48 -10.03 -1.39 -0.87
N ARG A 49 -10.88 -1.22 -1.88
CA ARG A 49 -11.71 -2.30 -2.46
C ARG A 49 -10.96 -3.15 -3.48
N HIS A 50 -10.07 -2.55 -4.27
CA HIS A 50 -9.43 -3.21 -5.41
C HIS A 50 -7.98 -3.59 -5.17
N TYR A 51 -7.23 -2.77 -4.46
CA TYR A 51 -5.84 -2.98 -4.07
C TYR A 51 -5.77 -3.30 -2.59
N LYS A 52 -6.13 -4.54 -2.23
CA LYS A 52 -5.76 -5.04 -0.91
C LYS A 52 -4.25 -5.07 -0.83
N PHE A 53 -3.69 -4.45 0.20
CA PHE A 53 -2.30 -4.70 0.58
C PHE A 53 -2.17 -6.19 0.92
N GLU A 54 -1.80 -6.99 -0.07
CA GLU A 54 -1.31 -8.33 0.18
C GLU A 54 0.04 -8.15 0.87
N TYR A 55 0.05 -8.39 2.18
CA TYR A 55 1.31 -8.52 2.87
C TYR A 55 2.14 -9.57 2.12
N PRO A 56 3.42 -9.29 1.80
CA PRO A 56 4.27 -10.33 1.27
C PRO A 56 4.21 -11.51 2.23
N ASP A 57 4.16 -12.73 1.68
CA ASP A 57 4.17 -13.93 2.50
C ASP A 57 5.24 -13.79 3.60
N PRO A 58 4.90 -13.95 4.90
CA PRO A 58 5.82 -13.62 5.97
C PRO A 58 7.17 -14.31 5.86
N ILE A 59 7.22 -15.51 5.26
CA ILE A 59 8.46 -16.24 5.02
C ILE A 59 9.26 -15.56 3.91
N GLU A 60 8.62 -15.19 2.80
CA GLU A 60 9.28 -14.45 1.71
C GLU A 60 9.76 -13.06 2.17
N ALA A 61 9.00 -12.36 3.01
CA ALA A 61 9.40 -11.09 3.59
C ALA A 61 10.68 -11.21 4.44
N ILE A 62 10.79 -12.29 5.24
CA ILE A 62 12.00 -12.57 6.03
C ILE A 62 13.18 -12.90 5.09
N LYS A 63 12.98 -13.75 4.08
CA LYS A 63 14.02 -14.10 3.11
C LYS A 63 14.54 -12.87 2.36
N PHE A 64 13.63 -11.99 1.90
CA PHE A 64 13.98 -10.75 1.23
C PHE A 64 14.85 -9.85 2.10
N ARG A 65 14.48 -9.68 3.39
CA ARG A 65 15.30 -8.92 4.35
C ARG A 65 16.66 -9.58 4.60
N MET A 66 16.71 -10.92 4.67
CA MET A 66 17.97 -11.64 4.80
C MET A 66 18.89 -11.42 3.59
N GLU A 67 18.35 -11.45 2.37
CA GLU A 67 19.12 -11.20 1.14
C GLU A 67 19.66 -9.78 1.10
N GLN A 68 18.82 -8.77 1.37
CA GLN A 68 19.23 -7.36 1.42
C GLN A 68 20.37 -7.10 2.42
N GLN A 69 20.43 -7.88 3.51
CA GLN A 69 21.41 -7.71 4.58
C GLN A 69 22.55 -8.75 4.53
N GLY A 70 22.57 -9.63 3.52
CA GLY A 70 23.55 -10.72 3.41
C GLY A 70 23.49 -11.73 4.56
N LEU A 71 22.36 -11.84 5.26
CA LEU A 71 22.17 -12.74 6.40
C LEU A 71 21.88 -14.17 5.95
N LYS A 72 22.47 -15.14 6.66
CA LYS A 72 22.13 -16.57 6.54
C LYS A 72 21.17 -16.96 7.66
N GLN A 73 20.46 -18.08 7.50
CA GLN A 73 19.50 -18.54 8.52
C GLN A 73 20.14 -18.71 9.91
N LYS A 74 21.40 -19.13 9.96
CA LYS A 74 22.17 -19.25 11.20
C LYS A 74 22.35 -17.91 11.94
N ASP A 75 22.35 -16.80 11.21
CA ASP A 75 22.57 -15.47 11.77
C ASP A 75 21.28 -14.92 12.40
N LEU A 76 20.12 -15.53 12.11
CA LEU A 76 18.84 -15.20 12.77
C LEU A 76 18.68 -15.81 14.17
N VAL A 77 19.55 -16.74 14.56
CA VAL A 77 19.45 -17.46 15.84
C VAL A 77 19.48 -16.50 17.04
N GLN A 78 20.25 -15.42 16.95
CA GLN A 78 20.34 -14.40 18.00
C GLN A 78 19.08 -13.55 18.15
N TYR A 79 18.23 -13.48 17.11
CA TYR A 79 17.02 -12.66 17.09
C TYR A 79 15.76 -13.47 17.41
N ILE A 80 15.70 -14.75 17.00
CA ILE A 80 14.47 -15.56 17.03
C ILE A 80 14.64 -16.85 17.85
N GLY A 81 15.88 -17.27 18.18
CA GLY A 81 16.16 -18.50 18.93
C GLY A 81 16.59 -19.69 18.05
N SER A 82 16.67 -20.89 18.64
CA SER A 82 17.41 -22.02 18.04
C SER A 82 16.64 -22.81 16.96
N LYS A 83 17.41 -23.53 16.12
CA LYS A 83 17.03 -24.26 14.89
C LYS A 83 16.09 -25.48 15.04
N LEU A 84 15.32 -25.64 16.12
CA LEU A 84 14.66 -26.92 16.41
C LEU A 84 13.21 -26.78 16.88
N ILE A 85 12.27 -26.88 15.95
CA ILE A 85 11.02 -27.61 16.25
C ILE A 85 11.42 -29.08 16.24
N LYS A 86 11.76 -29.63 17.42
CA LYS A 86 11.80 -31.08 17.58
C LYS A 86 10.36 -31.56 17.39
N HIS A 87 10.09 -32.18 16.25
CA HIS A 87 8.86 -32.93 16.05
C HIS A 87 8.84 -34.00 17.15
N TYR A 88 8.02 -33.83 18.18
CA TYR A 88 7.71 -34.92 19.10
C TYR A 88 6.80 -35.86 18.33
N THR A 89 7.39 -36.86 17.69
CA THR A 89 6.69 -38.09 17.35
C THR A 89 6.64 -38.94 18.62
N LEU A 90 5.45 -39.45 18.92
CA LEU A 90 5.06 -40.23 20.11
C LEU A 90 6.03 -41.38 20.45
#